data_AF-A0A0S8KTC1-F1
#
_entry.id   AF-A0A0S8KTC1-F1
#
_cell.length_a   1.000
_cell.length_b   1.000
_cell.length_c   1.000
_cell.angle_alpha   90.00
_cell.angle_beta   90.00
_cell.angle_gamma   90.00
#
_symmetry.space_group_name_H-M   'P 1'
#
loop_
_entity.id
_entity.type
_entity.pdbx_description
1 polymer ?
#
loop_
_entity_poly.entity_id
_entity_poly.type
_entity_poly.pdbx_seq_one_letter_code
_entity_poly.pdbx_strand_id
1 'polypeptide(L)'
;MSRRRKTDTPTRGEVTEKVEKNKEEMEEGVEQLDITATDTETVRETLENLDFEGTAEGTDAIEEAVEQAEDVTIDIFNGEDEELSEFIDSEVKEHEQELQERSDASESDFEKVSDAADRIATDQTKDELEHAKTEIRDDMEFIDEQQQASREAREENEQLQQQHRNRVHGGGR
;
A
#
# COMPACT_ATOMS: atom_id res chain seq x y z
N MET A 1 -0.79 35.40 23.55
CA MET A 1 -0.32 34.70 22.34
C MET A 1 -0.26 33.22 22.65
N SER A 2 -1.12 32.42 22.03
CA SER A 2 -1.20 30.98 22.30
C SER A 2 -0.07 30.28 21.54
N ARG A 3 0.90 29.71 22.25
CA ARG A 3 1.86 28.75 21.68
C ARG A 3 1.04 27.52 21.30
N ARG A 4 0.77 27.29 20.01
CA ARG A 4 0.22 26.01 19.55
C ARG A 4 1.16 24.91 20.04
N ARG A 5 0.66 24.01 20.88
CA ARG A 5 1.43 22.88 21.39
C ARG A 5 1.57 21.85 20.25
N LYS A 6 2.77 21.27 20.16
CA LYS A 6 3.26 20.20 19.27
C LYS A 6 2.54 18.85 19.49
N THR A 7 1.24 18.83 19.79
CA THR A 7 0.56 17.60 20.24
C THR A 7 -0.05 16.76 19.12
N ASP A 8 -0.20 17.30 17.90
CA ASP A 8 -0.87 16.60 16.79
C ASP A 8 0.05 16.35 15.56
N THR A 9 1.37 16.53 15.71
CA THR A 9 2.33 16.29 14.62
C THR A 9 3.10 15.00 14.90
N PRO A 10 3.07 13.99 13.99
CA PRO A 10 3.82 12.77 14.14
C PRO A 10 5.32 13.07 14.08
N THR A 11 6.07 12.26 14.79
CA THR A 11 7.53 12.20 14.72
C THR A 11 7.96 11.47 13.46
N ARG A 12 9.22 11.67 13.03
CA ARG A 12 9.80 10.90 11.93
C ARG A 12 9.70 9.39 12.15
N GLY A 13 9.88 8.94 13.39
CA GLY A 13 9.74 7.52 13.74
C GLY A 13 8.32 6.99 13.51
N GLU A 14 7.29 7.75 13.91
CA GLU A 14 5.88 7.37 13.68
C GLU A 14 5.53 7.37 12.19
N VAL A 15 6.10 8.27 11.39
CA VAL A 15 5.92 8.25 9.93
C VAL A 15 6.56 7.01 9.32
N THR A 16 7.83 6.72 9.65
CA THR A 16 8.51 5.53 9.14
C THR A 16 7.79 4.25 9.54
N GLU A 17 7.38 4.13 10.81
CA GLU A 17 6.63 2.98 11.31
C GLU A 17 5.32 2.80 10.54
N LYS A 18 4.60 3.89 10.22
CA LYS A 18 3.35 3.79 9.45
C LYS A 18 3.59 3.38 8.00
N VAL A 19 4.64 3.88 7.34
CA VAL A 19 5.00 3.46 5.97
C VAL A 19 5.42 2.00 5.94
N GLU A 20 6.27 1.56 6.88
CA GLU A 20 6.70 0.16 6.98
C GLU A 20 5.51 -0.76 7.26
N LYS A 21 4.65 -0.40 8.20
CA LYS A 21 3.43 -1.16 8.50
C LYS A 21 2.52 -1.29 7.28
N ASN A 22 2.25 -0.19 6.58
CA ASN A 22 1.42 -0.22 5.38
C ASN A 22 2.02 -1.12 4.29
N LYS A 23 3.35 -1.12 4.15
CA LYS A 23 4.07 -2.00 3.24
C LYS A 23 3.91 -3.47 3.63
N GLU A 24 4.12 -3.81 4.90
CA GLU A 24 3.96 -5.17 5.41
C GLU A 24 2.53 -5.68 5.20
N GLU A 25 1.51 -4.88 5.51
CA GLU A 25 0.10 -5.27 5.32
C GLU A 25 -0.25 -5.50 3.83
N MET A 26 0.31 -4.70 2.91
CA MET A 26 0.15 -4.95 1.46
C MET A 26 0.84 -6.24 1.01
N GLU A 27 2.08 -6.47 1.47
CA GLU A 27 2.86 -7.68 1.13
C GLU A 27 2.16 -8.94 1.64
N GLU A 28 1.65 -8.94 2.87
CA GLU A 28 0.86 -10.04 3.44
C GLU A 28 -0.42 -10.30 2.64
N GLY A 29 -1.13 -9.25 2.24
CA GLY A 29 -2.33 -9.36 1.40
C GLY A 29 -2.03 -10.00 0.04
N VAL A 30 -0.95 -9.58 -0.62
CA VAL A 30 -0.52 -10.19 -1.89
C VAL A 30 -0.07 -11.64 -1.73
N GLU A 31 0.58 -12.00 -0.61
CA GLU A 31 0.92 -13.40 -0.33
C GLU A 31 -0.33 -14.27 -0.19
N GLN A 32 -1.40 -13.79 0.45
CA GLN A 32 -2.68 -14.52 0.50
C GLN A 32 -3.27 -14.72 -0.88
N LEU A 33 -3.27 -13.67 -1.73
CA LEU A 33 -3.72 -13.77 -3.12
C LEU A 33 -2.90 -14.78 -3.94
N ASP A 34 -1.59 -14.92 -3.69
CA ASP A 34 -0.77 -15.93 -4.34
C ASP A 34 -1.18 -17.35 -3.95
N ILE A 35 -1.45 -17.56 -2.66
CA ILE A 35 -1.89 -18.86 -2.12
C ILE A 35 -3.24 -19.24 -2.75
N THR A 36 -4.24 -18.36 -2.69
CA THR A 36 -5.59 -18.66 -3.21
C THR A 36 -5.64 -18.76 -4.73
N ALA A 37 -4.79 -18.01 -5.45
CA ALA A 37 -4.60 -18.20 -6.89
C ALA A 37 -3.99 -19.59 -7.22
N THR A 38 -3.00 -20.03 -6.44
CA THR A 38 -2.36 -21.34 -6.60
C THR A 38 -3.31 -22.49 -6.28
N ASP A 39 -4.16 -22.33 -5.26
CA ASP A 39 -5.21 -23.29 -4.94
C ASP A 39 -6.21 -23.41 -6.10
N THR A 40 -6.65 -22.29 -6.68
CA THR A 40 -7.54 -22.28 -7.84
C THR A 40 -6.92 -23.04 -9.04
N GLU A 41 -5.65 -22.79 -9.33
CA GLU A 41 -4.90 -23.50 -10.40
C GLU A 41 -4.78 -25.00 -10.10
N THR A 42 -4.56 -25.38 -8.84
CA THR A 42 -4.44 -26.78 -8.41
C THR A 42 -5.77 -27.53 -8.56
N VAL A 43 -6.90 -26.87 -8.25
CA VAL A 43 -8.23 -27.46 -8.44
C VAL A 43 -8.49 -27.70 -9.94
N ARG A 44 -8.19 -26.72 -10.80
CA ARG A 44 -8.29 -26.87 -12.26
C ARG A 44 -7.44 -28.01 -12.79
N GLU A 45 -6.16 -28.06 -12.39
CA GLU A 45 -5.26 -29.13 -12.81
C GLU A 45 -5.76 -30.50 -12.31
N THR A 46 -6.34 -30.56 -11.12
CA THR A 46 -6.95 -31.77 -10.60
C THR A 46 -8.11 -32.22 -11.49
N LEU A 47 -9.02 -31.31 -11.86
CA LEU A 47 -10.14 -31.61 -12.75
C LEU A 47 -9.66 -32.14 -14.12
N GLU A 48 -8.65 -31.50 -14.71
CA GLU A 48 -8.09 -31.88 -16.01
C GLU A 48 -7.41 -33.25 -16.00
N ASN A 49 -6.89 -33.69 -14.84
CA ASN A 49 -6.16 -34.94 -14.68
C ASN A 49 -7.03 -36.12 -14.22
N LEU A 50 -8.33 -35.92 -13.99
CA LEU A 50 -9.23 -37.01 -13.59
C LEU A 50 -9.56 -37.93 -14.78
N ASP A 51 -9.33 -39.23 -14.60
CA ASP A 51 -9.54 -40.24 -15.66
C ASP A 51 -11.03 -40.60 -15.88
N PHE A 52 -11.90 -40.29 -14.92
CA PHE A 52 -13.35 -40.51 -14.98
C PHE A 52 -13.81 -41.94 -15.39
N GLU A 53 -13.06 -42.98 -15.02
CA GLU A 53 -13.37 -44.40 -15.33
C GLU A 53 -14.49 -45.02 -14.45
N GLY A 54 -15.18 -44.21 -13.66
CA GLY A 54 -16.24 -44.62 -12.73
C GLY A 54 -17.60 -44.89 -13.41
N THR A 55 -18.66 -44.92 -12.60
CA THR A 55 -20.04 -44.88 -13.13
C THR A 55 -20.35 -43.47 -13.62
N ALA A 56 -21.25 -43.31 -14.60
CA ALA A 56 -21.64 -42.00 -15.10
C ALA A 56 -22.09 -41.06 -13.96
N GLU A 57 -22.95 -41.54 -13.06
CA GLU A 57 -23.41 -40.74 -11.91
C GLU A 57 -22.30 -40.40 -10.91
N GLY A 58 -21.24 -41.22 -10.86
CA GLY A 58 -20.11 -40.99 -9.97
C GLY A 58 -19.11 -40.00 -10.57
N THR A 59 -18.86 -40.10 -11.87
CA THR A 59 -18.07 -39.15 -12.65
C THR A 59 -18.69 -37.76 -12.62
N ASP A 60 -19.98 -37.63 -12.92
CA ASP A 60 -20.69 -36.34 -12.90
C ASP A 60 -20.63 -35.69 -11.51
N ALA A 61 -20.82 -36.50 -10.45
CA ALA A 61 -20.75 -36.00 -9.07
C ALA A 61 -19.34 -35.57 -8.64
N ILE A 62 -18.29 -36.20 -9.19
CA ILE A 62 -16.90 -35.80 -8.92
C ILE A 62 -16.57 -34.51 -9.67
N GLU A 63 -16.94 -34.42 -10.95
CA GLU A 63 -16.77 -33.20 -11.77
C GLU A 63 -17.45 -32.01 -11.09
N GLU A 64 -18.73 -32.13 -10.74
CA GLU A 64 -19.49 -31.08 -10.05
C GLU A 64 -18.84 -30.68 -8.71
N ALA A 65 -18.34 -31.64 -7.93
CA ALA A 65 -17.71 -31.34 -6.64
C ALA A 65 -16.36 -30.60 -6.78
N VAL A 66 -15.61 -30.88 -7.84
CA VAL A 66 -14.32 -30.21 -8.12
C VAL A 66 -14.57 -28.82 -8.71
N GLU A 67 -15.55 -28.67 -9.60
CA GLU A 67 -15.99 -27.35 -10.08
C GLU A 67 -16.47 -26.45 -8.93
N GLN A 68 -17.28 -26.98 -8.01
CA GLN A 68 -17.68 -26.24 -6.81
C GLN A 68 -16.50 -25.86 -5.91
N ALA A 69 -15.44 -26.68 -5.86
CA ALA A 69 -14.24 -26.33 -5.12
C ALA A 69 -13.50 -25.16 -5.78
N GLU A 70 -13.49 -25.09 -7.12
CA GLU A 70 -12.93 -23.96 -7.87
C GLU A 70 -13.71 -22.68 -7.61
N ASP A 71 -15.05 -22.75 -7.66
CA ASP A 71 -15.91 -21.60 -7.36
C ASP A 71 -15.63 -21.04 -5.95
N VAL A 72 -15.45 -21.92 -4.96
CA VAL A 72 -15.11 -21.51 -3.59
C VAL A 72 -13.75 -20.82 -3.52
N THR A 73 -12.72 -21.32 -4.21
CA THR A 73 -11.40 -20.66 -4.22
C THR A 73 -11.44 -19.33 -4.94
N ILE A 74 -12.21 -19.20 -6.03
CA ILE A 74 -12.44 -17.94 -6.74
C ILE A 74 -13.16 -16.92 -5.84
N ASP A 75 -14.20 -17.34 -5.12
CA ASP A 75 -14.95 -16.46 -4.21
C ASP A 75 -14.07 -15.95 -3.06
N ILE A 76 -13.24 -16.81 -2.47
CA ILE A 76 -12.27 -16.41 -1.44
C ILE A 76 -11.27 -15.40 -2.03
N PHE A 77 -10.68 -15.71 -3.19
CA PHE A 77 -9.74 -14.82 -3.87
C PHE A 77 -10.35 -13.44 -4.11
N ASN A 78 -11.59 -13.37 -4.60
CA ASN A 78 -12.27 -12.10 -4.87
C ASN A 78 -12.52 -11.29 -3.58
N GLY A 79 -12.84 -11.96 -2.47
CA GLY A 79 -12.99 -11.31 -1.17
C GLY A 79 -11.68 -10.71 -0.66
N GLU A 80 -10.60 -11.49 -0.68
CA GLU A 80 -9.25 -11.04 -0.29
C GLU A 80 -8.76 -9.89 -1.18
N ASP A 81 -9.06 -9.97 -2.48
CA ASP A 81 -8.68 -8.96 -3.47
C ASP A 81 -9.43 -7.63 -3.26
N GLU A 82 -10.72 -7.70 -2.88
CA GLU A 82 -11.51 -6.53 -2.50
C GLU A 82 -10.99 -5.92 -1.20
N GLU A 83 -10.75 -6.72 -0.16
CA GLU A 83 -10.21 -6.27 1.13
C GLU A 83 -8.86 -5.55 0.97
N LEU A 84 -7.93 -6.12 0.20
CA LEU A 84 -6.64 -5.48 -0.09
C LEU A 84 -6.82 -4.17 -0.86
N SER A 85 -7.73 -4.14 -1.83
CA SER A 85 -8.00 -2.92 -2.61
C SER A 85 -8.59 -1.81 -1.73
N GLU A 86 -9.52 -2.15 -0.83
CA GLU A 86 -10.09 -1.21 0.14
C GLU A 86 -9.04 -0.67 1.11
N PHE A 87 -8.15 -1.54 1.61
CA PHE A 87 -7.03 -1.12 2.46
C PHE A 87 -6.10 -0.12 1.76
N ILE A 88 -5.72 -0.40 0.51
CA ILE A 88 -4.87 0.50 -0.28
C ILE A 88 -5.56 1.85 -0.49
N ASP A 89 -6.86 1.85 -0.84
CA ASP A 89 -7.61 3.07 -1.11
C ASP A 89 -7.87 3.91 0.15
N SER A 90 -8.07 3.27 1.29
CA SER A 90 -8.36 3.94 2.55
C SER A 90 -7.10 4.34 3.31
N GLU A 91 -6.26 3.40 3.73
CA GLU A 91 -5.17 3.67 4.65
C GLU A 91 -3.89 4.15 3.95
N VAL A 92 -3.53 3.54 2.81
CA VAL A 92 -2.28 3.86 2.12
C VAL A 92 -2.38 5.21 1.42
N LYS A 93 -3.43 5.42 0.61
CA LYS A 93 -3.63 6.68 -0.12
C LYS A 93 -3.94 7.86 0.81
N GLU A 94 -4.67 7.65 1.92
CA GLU A 94 -4.88 8.70 2.92
C GLU A 94 -3.53 9.11 3.54
N HIS A 95 -2.68 8.15 3.90
CA HIS A 95 -1.37 8.48 4.46
C HIS A 95 -0.44 9.18 3.45
N GLU A 96 -0.43 8.76 2.17
CA GLU A 96 0.28 9.46 1.10
C GLU A 96 -0.17 10.91 0.96
N GLN A 97 -1.49 11.16 1.07
CA GLN A 97 -2.07 12.50 1.04
C GLN A 97 -1.65 13.31 2.28
N GLU A 98 -1.69 12.73 3.48
CA GLU A 98 -1.21 13.40 4.70
C GLU A 98 0.25 13.83 4.58
N LEU A 99 1.11 12.99 4.00
CA LEU A 99 2.50 13.33 3.75
C LEU A 99 2.63 14.48 2.74
N GLN A 100 1.78 14.52 1.71
CA GLN A 100 1.78 15.62 0.74
C GLN A 100 1.40 16.93 1.40
N GLU A 101 0.32 16.94 2.18
CA GLU A 101 -0.15 18.12 2.90
C GLU A 101 0.91 18.64 3.88
N ARG A 102 1.71 17.74 4.48
CA ARG A 102 2.83 18.11 5.34
C ARG A 102 4.00 18.70 4.56
N SER A 103 4.34 18.13 3.40
CA SER A 103 5.37 18.67 2.52
C SER A 103 5.03 20.10 2.07
N ASP A 104 3.78 20.31 1.61
CA ASP A 104 3.28 21.64 1.21
C ASP A 104 3.31 22.65 2.37
N ALA A 105 2.98 22.19 3.59
CA ALA A 105 3.06 23.03 4.79
C ALA A 105 4.50 23.43 5.11
N SER A 106 5.44 22.48 5.05
CA SER A 106 6.87 22.70 5.26
C SER A 106 7.47 23.63 4.21
N GLU A 107 7.06 23.52 2.94
CA GLU A 107 7.46 24.46 1.88
C GLU A 107 6.98 25.89 2.21
N SER A 108 5.73 26.05 2.62
CA SER A 108 5.23 27.39 3.00
C SER A 108 5.93 27.96 4.24
N ASP A 109 6.35 27.10 5.18
CA ASP A 109 7.12 27.53 6.34
C ASP A 109 8.56 27.89 5.96
N PHE A 110 9.18 27.16 5.02
CA PHE A 110 10.47 27.50 4.44
C PHE A 110 10.43 28.91 3.82
N GLU A 111 9.42 29.21 3.01
CA GLU A 111 9.23 30.53 2.41
C GLU A 111 9.12 31.63 3.47
N LYS A 112 8.28 31.43 4.50
CA LYS A 112 8.10 32.41 5.60
C LYS A 112 9.39 32.66 6.37
N VAL A 113 10.17 31.61 6.65
CA VAL A 113 11.46 31.73 7.35
C VAL A 113 12.48 32.44 6.46
N SER A 114 12.52 32.14 5.16
CA SER A 114 13.40 32.83 4.21
C SER A 114 13.05 34.32 4.11
N ASP A 115 11.77 34.65 3.97
CA ASP A 115 11.26 36.02 3.97
C ASP A 115 11.63 36.80 5.23
N ALA A 116 11.59 36.12 6.39
CA ALA A 116 11.99 36.70 7.66
C ALA A 116 13.51 36.93 7.72
N ALA A 117 14.31 35.95 7.27
CA ALA A 117 15.77 36.03 7.25
C ALA A 117 16.28 37.20 6.41
N ASP A 118 15.63 37.51 5.29
CA ASP A 118 15.97 38.63 4.42
C ASP A 118 15.66 40.01 5.04
N ARG A 119 14.75 40.06 6.02
CA ARG A 119 14.34 41.30 6.70
C ARG A 119 15.12 41.58 7.98
N ILE A 120 15.90 40.61 8.46
CA ILE A 120 16.65 40.73 9.71
C ILE A 120 18.04 41.31 9.44
N ALA A 121 18.40 42.35 10.20
CA ALA A 121 19.68 43.03 10.09
C ALA A 121 20.76 42.47 11.03
N THR A 122 20.38 41.63 12.00
CA THR A 122 21.30 41.07 13.00
C THR A 122 21.83 39.73 12.51
N ASP A 123 23.14 39.66 12.22
CA ASP A 123 23.80 38.47 11.68
C ASP A 123 23.54 37.21 12.52
N GLN A 124 23.65 37.31 13.84
CA GLN A 124 23.38 36.18 14.75
C GLN A 124 21.96 35.64 14.61
N THR A 125 20.97 36.50 14.39
CA THR A 125 19.58 36.06 14.21
C THR A 125 19.35 35.52 12.79
N LYS A 126 20.09 36.04 11.80
CA LYS A 126 20.07 35.49 10.44
C LYS A 126 20.64 34.07 10.42
N ASP A 127 21.75 33.83 11.13
CA ASP A 127 22.37 32.50 11.24
C ASP A 127 21.40 31.47 11.83
N GLU A 128 20.66 31.84 12.89
CA GLU A 128 19.64 30.96 13.48
C GLU A 128 18.46 30.69 12.52
N LEU A 129 18.07 31.65 11.69
CA LEU A 129 17.03 31.43 10.68
C LEU A 129 17.52 30.59 9.50
N GLU A 130 18.78 30.72 9.09
CA GLU A 130 19.38 29.81 8.11
C GLU A 130 19.48 28.38 8.67
N HIS A 131 19.78 28.22 9.96
CA HIS A 131 19.70 26.91 10.60
C HIS A 131 18.28 26.34 10.56
N ALA A 132 17.25 27.15 10.88
CA ALA A 132 15.86 26.72 10.77
C ALA A 132 15.46 26.33 9.33
N LYS A 133 15.98 27.04 8.31
CA LYS A 133 15.77 26.68 6.90
C LYS A 133 16.37 25.32 6.55
N THR A 134 17.55 25.01 7.07
CA THR A 134 18.16 23.69 6.90
C THR A 134 17.30 22.60 7.55
N GLU A 135 16.85 22.80 8.79
CA GLU A 135 15.99 21.82 9.47
C GLU A 135 14.68 21.56 8.71
N ILE A 136 14.07 22.60 8.13
CA ILE A 136 12.86 22.45 7.29
C ILE A 136 13.18 21.68 6.01
N ARG A 137 14.32 21.94 5.36
CA ARG A 137 14.75 21.18 4.17
C ARG A 137 14.97 19.71 4.49
N ASP A 138 15.70 19.41 5.56
CA ASP A 138 15.95 18.05 5.99
C ASP A 138 14.64 17.31 6.30
N ASP A 139 13.60 18.03 6.74
CA ASP A 139 12.26 17.46 6.97
C ASP A 139 11.47 17.23 5.69
N MET A 140 11.54 18.17 4.73
CA MET A 140 10.96 17.98 3.40
C MET A 140 11.60 16.80 2.65
N GLU A 141 12.92 16.69 2.68
CA GLU A 141 13.66 15.56 2.10
C GLU A 141 13.22 14.24 2.73
N PHE A 142 13.11 14.19 4.07
CA PHE A 142 12.57 13.02 4.75
C PHE A 142 11.15 12.67 4.29
N ILE A 143 10.22 13.63 4.22
CA ILE A 143 8.84 13.37 3.80
C ILE A 143 8.80 12.86 2.34
N ASP A 144 9.59 13.45 1.44
CA ASP A 144 9.67 13.04 0.04
C ASP A 144 10.16 11.59 -0.09
N GLU A 145 11.20 11.21 0.65
CA GLU A 145 11.69 9.83 0.71
C GLU A 145 10.61 8.84 1.18
N GLN A 146 9.83 9.21 2.21
CA GLN A 146 8.76 8.35 2.72
C GLN A 146 7.59 8.24 1.73
N GLN A 147 7.24 9.33 1.03
CA GLN A 147 6.24 9.30 -0.03
C GLN A 147 6.66 8.41 -1.19
N GLN A 148 7.93 8.52 -1.61
CA GLN A 148 8.46 7.68 -2.67
C GLN A 148 8.41 6.20 -2.27
N ALA A 149 8.87 5.85 -1.06
CA ALA A 149 8.83 4.47 -0.57
C ALA A 149 7.40 3.91 -0.53
N SER A 150 6.42 4.69 -0.07
CA SER A 150 5.01 4.28 -0.06
C SER A 150 4.47 4.02 -1.46
N ARG A 151 4.76 4.93 -2.42
CA ARG A 151 4.29 4.80 -3.81
C ARG A 151 4.91 3.60 -4.51
N GLU A 152 6.22 3.40 -4.35
CA GLU A 152 6.92 2.24 -4.93
C GLU A 152 6.33 0.92 -4.41
N ALA A 153 6.11 0.81 -3.10
CA ALA A 153 5.49 -0.37 -2.50
C ALA A 153 4.06 -0.60 -3.03
N ARG A 154 3.27 0.47 -3.15
CA ARG A 154 1.91 0.39 -3.70
C ARG A 154 1.90 -0.05 -5.16
N GLU A 155 2.74 0.54 -6.01
CA GLU A 155 2.83 0.19 -7.44
C GLU A 155 3.28 -1.27 -7.64
N GLU A 156 4.24 -1.75 -6.85
CA GLU A 156 4.67 -3.15 -6.88
C GLU A 156 3.53 -4.11 -6.49
N ASN A 157 2.83 -3.81 -5.40
CA ASN A 157 1.71 -4.63 -4.93
C ASN A 157 0.52 -4.59 -5.89
N GLU A 158 0.14 -3.43 -6.44
CA GLU A 158 -0.91 -3.32 -7.47
C GLU A 158 -0.57 -4.17 -8.71
N GLN A 159 0.72 -4.21 -9.10
CA GLN A 159 1.17 -5.05 -10.22
C GLN A 159 1.05 -6.54 -9.89
N LEU A 160 1.45 -6.97 -8.69
CA LEU A 160 1.34 -8.38 -8.26
C LEU A 160 -0.12 -8.80 -8.12
N GLN A 161 -0.94 -7.99 -7.46
CA GLN A 161 -2.40 -8.19 -7.36
C GLN A 161 -3.01 -8.41 -8.76
N GLN A 162 -2.66 -7.56 -9.74
CA GLN A 162 -3.15 -7.73 -11.11
C GLN A 162 -2.66 -9.01 -11.78
N GLN A 163 -1.45 -9.48 -11.48
CA GLN A 163 -0.96 -10.78 -11.96
C GLN A 163 -1.78 -11.95 -11.39
N HIS A 164 -2.07 -11.93 -10.09
CA HIS A 164 -2.90 -12.96 -9.46
C HIS A 164 -4.35 -12.95 -9.97
N ARG A 165 -4.94 -11.76 -10.17
CA ARG A 165 -6.25 -11.64 -10.85
C ARG A 165 -6.25 -12.30 -12.22
N ASN A 166 -5.18 -12.12 -13.00
CA ASN A 166 -5.06 -12.73 -14.31
C ASN A 166 -4.90 -14.26 -14.24
N ARG A 167 -4.26 -14.80 -13.20
CA ARG A 167 -4.14 -16.26 -12.97
C ARG A 167 -5.50 -16.88 -12.66
N VAL A 168 -6.26 -16.27 -11.75
CA VAL A 168 -7.57 -16.75 -11.33
C VAL A 168 -8.59 -16.61 -12.46
N HIS A 169 -8.71 -15.44 -13.08
CA HIS A 169 -9.77 -15.14 -14.06
C HIS A 169 -9.38 -15.41 -15.52
N GLY A 170 -8.09 -15.54 -15.83
CA GLY A 170 -7.60 -15.78 -17.20
C GLY A 170 -7.60 -17.25 -17.62
N GLY A 171 -7.80 -18.18 -16.69
CA GLY A 171 -7.87 -19.63 -16.95
C GLY A 171 -9.25 -20.13 -17.40
N GLY A 172 -10.28 -19.28 -17.41
CA GLY A 172 -11.63 -19.65 -17.83
C GLY A 172 -11.72 -19.92 -19.33
N ARG A 173 -12.08 -21.15 -19.70
CA ARG A 173 -12.47 -21.54 -21.07
C ARG A 173 -13.89 -21.11 -21.41
#